data_AF-A0A392Q1J9-F1
#
_entry.id   AF-A0A392Q1J9-F1
#
_cell.length_a   1.000
_cell.length_b   1.000
_cell.length_c   1.000
_cell.angle_alpha   90.00
_cell.angle_beta   90.00
_cell.angle_gamma   90.00
#
_symmetry.space_group_name_H-M   'P 1'
#
loop_
_entity.id
_entity.type
_entity.pdbx_description
1 polymer ?
#
loop_
_entity_poly.entity_id
_entity_poly.type
_entity_poly.pdbx_seq_one_letter_code
_entity_poly.pdbx_strand_id
1 'polypeptide(L)'
;MGDGAMKTAPNSEMIGNDSQKERSKLIDLASAAMDELIKMADSDSHLWIKSPKSGKEVLNPVEYEKIRSPFNTPKPNGFVTEATRKTVLICTNTAALIETFLDA
;
A
#
# COMPACT_ATOMS: atom_id res chain seq x y z
N MET A 1 60.42 -1.27 -25.07
CA MET A 1 59.75 -0.26 -24.22
C MET A 1 58.27 -0.34 -24.53
N GLY A 2 57.45 -0.70 -23.53
CA GLY A 2 56.07 -1.12 -23.72
C GLY A 2 55.09 0.04 -23.76
N ASP A 3 54.11 -0.07 -24.66
CA ASP A 3 52.89 0.71 -24.67
C ASP A 3 51.75 -0.25 -24.30
N GLY A 4 51.20 -0.07 -23.10
CA GLY A 4 50.22 -0.97 -22.51
C GLY A 4 49.06 -0.15 -21.98
N ALA A 5 48.13 0.17 -22.87
CA ALA A 5 46.88 0.86 -22.56
C ALA A 5 46.15 0.20 -21.38
N MET A 6 45.86 0.99 -20.36
CA MET A 6 44.98 0.60 -19.26
C MET A 6 43.58 0.36 -19.80
N LYS A 7 43.18 -0.93 -19.90
CA LYS A 7 41.78 -1.29 -20.07
C LYS A 7 41.11 -1.20 -18.70
N THR A 8 40.42 -0.08 -18.43
CA THR A 8 39.49 0.01 -17.31
C THR A 8 38.31 -0.92 -17.60
N ALA A 9 38.12 -1.92 -16.73
CA ALA A 9 37.00 -2.84 -16.82
C ALA A 9 35.68 -2.11 -16.54
N PRO A 10 34.56 -2.49 -17.20
CA PRO A 10 33.27 -1.89 -16.94
C PRO A 10 32.67 -2.48 -15.63
N ASN A 11 32.51 -1.61 -14.64
CA ASN A 11 31.35 -1.47 -13.74
C ASN A 11 30.55 -2.73 -13.30
N SER A 12 31.20 -3.75 -12.71
CA SER A 12 30.48 -4.84 -12.02
C SER A 12 29.68 -4.35 -10.79
N GLU A 13 30.10 -3.26 -10.15
CA GLU A 13 29.44 -2.66 -8.98
C GLU A 13 28.11 -1.95 -9.30
N MET A 14 27.87 -1.62 -10.58
CA MET A 14 26.71 -0.81 -10.99
C MET A 14 25.42 -1.64 -11.10
N ILE A 15 25.52 -2.94 -11.37
CA ILE A 15 24.35 -3.82 -11.59
C ILE A 15 23.71 -4.29 -10.27
N GLY A 16 24.51 -4.47 -9.20
CA GLY A 16 24.00 -4.88 -7.88
C GLY A 16 23.20 -3.78 -7.16
N ASN A 17 23.62 -2.52 -7.35
CA ASN A 17 23.00 -1.37 -6.71
C ASN A 17 21.58 -1.09 -7.21
N ASP A 18 21.29 -1.32 -8.50
CA ASP A 18 19.95 -1.10 -9.04
C ASP A 18 18.93 -2.10 -8.46
N SER A 19 19.29 -3.38 -8.37
CA SER A 19 18.42 -4.40 -7.76
C SER A 19 18.16 -4.14 -6.27
N GLN A 20 19.18 -3.69 -5.52
CA GLN A 20 19.00 -3.34 -4.10
C GLN A 20 18.13 -2.08 -3.94
N LYS A 21 18.34 -1.07 -4.78
CA LYS A 21 17.55 0.17 -4.80
C LYS A 21 16.08 -0.08 -5.16
N GLU A 22 15.81 -0.98 -6.11
CA GLU A 22 14.45 -1.40 -6.45
C GLU A 22 13.78 -2.12 -5.28
N ARG A 23 14.49 -3.04 -4.62
CA ARG A 23 13.99 -3.70 -3.40
C ARG A 23 13.65 -2.71 -2.30
N SER A 24 14.50 -1.71 -2.06
CA SER A 24 14.23 -0.65 -1.07
C SER A 24 12.95 0.12 -1.42
N LYS A 25 12.76 0.52 -2.69
CA LYS A 25 11.54 1.21 -3.13
C LYS A 25 10.28 0.36 -2.93
N LEU A 26 10.35 -0.95 -3.16
CA LEU A 26 9.22 -1.86 -2.94
C LEU A 26 8.86 -1.96 -1.46
N ILE A 27 9.85 -1.98 -0.56
CA ILE A 27 9.62 -1.98 0.88
C ILE A 27 9.00 -0.67 1.35
N ASP A 28 9.47 0.47 0.84
CA ASP A 28 8.91 1.78 1.17
C ASP A 28 7.45 1.88 0.70
N LEU A 29 7.15 1.38 -0.50
CA LEU A 29 5.78 1.34 -1.03
C LEU A 29 4.88 0.41 -0.20
N ALA A 30 5.37 -0.77 0.17
CA ALA A 30 4.61 -1.71 1.01
C ALA A 30 4.34 -1.12 2.40
N SER A 31 5.32 -0.46 3.00
CA SER A 31 5.19 0.22 4.29
C SER A 31 4.13 1.33 4.21
N ALA A 32 4.21 2.18 3.18
CA ALA A 32 3.26 3.25 2.96
C ALA A 32 1.82 2.74 2.72
N ALA A 33 1.66 1.63 1.99
CA ALA A 33 0.37 0.99 1.77
C ALA A 33 -0.21 0.42 3.07
N MET A 34 0.62 -0.19 3.92
CA MET A 34 0.19 -0.69 5.22
C MET A 34 -0.24 0.44 6.17
N ASP A 35 0.52 1.54 6.21
CA ASP A 35 0.16 2.72 6.99
C ASP A 35 -1.19 3.30 6.55
N GLU A 36 -1.44 3.33 5.24
CA GLU A 36 -2.71 3.77 4.67
C GLU A 36 -3.85 2.83 5.07
N LEU A 37 -3.64 1.52 4.97
CA LEU A 37 -4.61 0.50 5.37
C LEU A 37 -4.98 0.60 6.86
N ILE A 38 -3.99 0.83 7.73
CA ILE A 38 -4.22 1.01 9.17
C ILE A 38 -5.07 2.25 9.43
N LYS A 39 -4.77 3.39 8.78
CA LYS A 39 -5.59 4.61 8.87
C LYS A 39 -7.01 4.39 8.38
N MET A 40 -7.17 3.58 7.32
CA MET A 40 -8.48 3.20 6.82
C MET A 40 -9.22 2.25 7.75
N ALA A 41 -8.52 1.44 8.56
CA ALA A 41 -9.10 0.49 9.52
C ALA A 41 -9.49 1.13 10.86
N ASP A 42 -8.93 2.29 11.19
CA ASP A 42 -9.29 3.05 12.40
C ASP A 42 -10.80 3.33 12.45
N SER A 43 -11.39 3.17 13.64
CA SER A 43 -12.84 3.25 13.87
C SER A 43 -13.33 4.69 14.06
N ASP A 44 -12.45 5.58 14.52
CA ASP A 44 -12.77 6.99 14.78
C ASP A 44 -12.47 7.89 13.57
N SER A 45 -12.21 7.29 12.41
CA SER A 45 -11.78 8.00 11.22
C SER A 45 -12.96 8.64 10.47
N HIS A 46 -12.86 9.93 10.16
CA HIS A 46 -13.80 10.68 9.33
C HIS A 46 -13.87 10.21 7.85
N LEU A 47 -13.11 9.16 7.51
CA LEU A 47 -13.08 8.55 6.19
C LEU A 47 -14.37 7.84 5.81
N TRP A 48 -15.17 7.40 6.78
CA TRP A 48 -16.34 6.58 6.53
C TRP A 48 -17.62 7.39 6.68
N ILE A 49 -18.42 7.45 5.61
CA ILE A 49 -19.71 8.12 5.59
C ILE A 49 -20.82 7.11 5.30
N LYS A 50 -22.00 7.33 5.85
CA LYS A 50 -23.17 6.51 5.52
C LYS A 50 -23.71 6.91 4.15
N SER A 51 -23.78 5.96 3.23
CA SER A 51 -24.39 6.15 1.92
C SER A 51 -25.90 6.42 2.08
N PRO A 52 -26.44 7.53 1.55
CA PRO A 52 -27.87 7.82 1.61
C PRO A 52 -28.73 6.78 0.88
N LYS A 53 -28.17 6.11 -0.13
CA LYS A 53 -28.90 5.14 -0.97
C LYS A 53 -28.92 3.74 -0.37
N SER A 54 -27.80 3.29 0.17
CA SER A 54 -27.64 1.91 0.63
C SER A 54 -27.58 1.76 2.15
N GLY A 55 -27.45 2.86 2.90
CA GLY A 55 -27.21 2.84 4.34
C GLY A 55 -25.86 2.26 4.77
N LYS A 56 -25.06 1.76 3.81
CA LYS A 56 -23.74 1.18 4.05
C LYS A 56 -22.71 2.27 4.31
N GLU A 57 -21.69 1.94 5.10
CA GLU A 57 -20.52 2.80 5.25
C GLU A 57 -19.66 2.70 4.00
N VAL A 58 -19.43 3.85 3.37
CA VAL A 58 -18.63 4.00 2.15
C VAL A 58 -17.52 5.01 2.39
N LEU A 59 -16.43 4.88 1.63
CA LEU A 59 -15.30 5.79 1.71
C LEU A 59 -15.69 7.20 1.24
N ASN A 60 -15.30 8.20 2.01
CA ASN A 60 -15.37 9.60 1.61
C ASN A 60 -14.13 9.95 0.76
N PRO A 61 -14.27 10.19 -0.55
CA PRO A 61 -13.13 10.44 -1.43
C PRO A 61 -12.40 11.75 -1.09
N VAL A 62 -13.09 12.74 -0.54
CA VAL A 62 -12.50 14.04 -0.19
C VAL A 62 -11.57 13.91 1.02
N GLU A 63 -12.01 13.22 2.06
CA GLU A 63 -11.18 13.00 3.26
C GLU A 63 -10.08 11.99 3.00
N TYR A 64 -10.35 10.96 2.20
CA TYR A 64 -9.34 9.97 1.82
C TYR A 64 -8.19 10.59 1.03
N GLU A 65 -8.47 11.48 0.09
CA GLU A 65 -7.41 12.12 -0.72
C GLU A 65 -6.46 12.98 0.14
N LYS A 66 -6.90 13.49 1.30
CA LYS A 66 -6.05 14.25 2.23
C LYS A 66 -5.04 13.39 2.98
N ILE A 67 -5.34 12.11 3.17
CA ILE A 67 -4.53 11.20 3.99
C ILE A 67 -3.81 10.12 3.18
N ARG A 68 -4.23 9.93 1.91
CA ARG A 68 -3.66 8.96 0.97
C ARG A 68 -2.16 9.19 0.82
N SER A 69 -1.38 8.10 0.81
CA SER A 69 0.08 8.22 0.77
C SER A 69 0.56 8.96 -0.50
N PRO A 70 1.51 9.89 -0.39
CA PRO A 70 2.10 10.56 -1.55
C PRO A 70 2.98 9.64 -2.42
N PHE A 71 3.36 8.44 -1.92
CA PHE A 71 4.06 7.42 -2.71
C PHE A 71 3.19 6.78 -3.78
N ASN A 72 1.88 6.97 -3.70
CA ASN A 72 0.97 6.51 -4.70
C ASN A 72 1.17 7.33 -5.97
N THR A 73 1.57 6.64 -7.05
CA THR A 73 1.60 7.17 -8.41
C THR A 73 0.34 7.99 -8.69
N PRO A 74 0.42 9.08 -9.48
CA PRO A 74 -0.77 9.79 -9.94
C PRO A 74 -1.80 8.78 -10.41
N LYS A 75 -3.00 8.86 -9.83
CA LYS A 75 -4.08 7.93 -10.13
C LYS A 75 -4.30 7.94 -11.65
N PRO A 76 -4.11 6.81 -12.36
CA PRO A 76 -4.22 6.82 -13.81
C PRO A 76 -5.63 7.23 -14.23
N ASN A 77 -5.73 7.90 -15.38
CA ASN A 77 -7.01 8.37 -15.89
C ASN A 77 -7.99 7.19 -16.04
N GLY A 78 -9.22 7.38 -15.59
CA GLY A 78 -10.28 6.37 -15.65
C GLY A 78 -10.34 5.42 -14.45
N PHE A 79 -9.39 5.48 -13.51
CA PHE A 79 -9.49 4.70 -12.28
C PHE A 79 -10.41 5.38 -11.27
N VAL A 80 -11.11 4.60 -10.45
CA VAL A 80 -11.98 5.08 -9.37
C VAL A 80 -11.48 4.48 -8.06
N THR A 81 -11.50 5.27 -6.99
CA THR A 81 -11.13 4.81 -5.65
C THR A 81 -12.45 4.61 -4.92
N GLU A 82 -12.73 3.39 -4.52
CA GLU A 82 -13.92 3.03 -3.77
C GLU A 82 -13.57 2.02 -2.67
N ALA A 83 -14.26 2.11 -1.54
CA ALA A 83 -14.21 1.12 -0.50
C ALA A 83 -15.52 1.15 0.31
N THR A 84 -15.85 0.00 0.91
CA THR A 84 -17.01 -0.15 1.82
C THR A 84 -16.57 -0.79 3.12
N ARG A 85 -17.18 -0.38 4.23
CA ARG A 85 -16.93 -0.92 5.56
C ARG A 85 -18.18 -1.58 6.11
N LYS A 86 -17.99 -2.64 6.90
CA LYS A 86 -19.05 -3.30 7.67
C LYS A 86 -18.51 -3.79 9.00
N THR A 87 -19.21 -3.45 10.08
CA THR A 87 -18.93 -3.94 11.43
C THR A 87 -20.06 -4.87 11.87
N VAL A 88 -19.73 -6.02 12.46
CA VAL A 88 -20.68 -7.04 12.91
C VAL A 88 -20.22 -7.61 14.24
N LEU A 89 -21.16 -7.88 15.15
CA LEU A 89 -20.88 -8.61 16.40
C LEU A 89 -20.88 -10.12 16.12
N ILE A 90 -19.84 -10.82 16.56
CA ILE A 90 -19.70 -12.27 16.34
C ILE A 90 -19.54 -12.97 17.70
N CYS A 91 -20.28 -14.05 17.92
CA CYS A 91 -20.20 -14.89 19.12
C CYS A 91 -19.12 -15.98 18.96
N THR A 92 -17.87 -15.60 18.76
CA THR A 92 -16.74 -16.53 18.65
C THR A 92 -15.50 -15.97 19.36
N ASN A 93 -14.45 -16.78 19.51
CA ASN A 93 -13.16 -16.32 20.01
C ASN A 93 -12.27 -15.80 18.86
N THR A 94 -11.23 -15.05 19.21
CA THR A 94 -10.33 -14.42 18.23
C THR A 94 -9.51 -15.43 17.43
N ALA A 95 -9.12 -16.57 18.02
CA ALA A 95 -8.31 -17.58 17.35
C ALA A 95 -9.10 -18.26 16.21
N ALA A 96 -10.32 -18.71 16.49
CA ALA A 96 -11.21 -19.32 15.50
C ALA A 96 -11.58 -18.34 14.37
N LEU A 97 -11.70 -17.05 14.70
CA LEU A 97 -11.94 -16.01 13.69
C LEU A 97 -10.73 -15.84 12.75
N ILE A 98 -9.52 -15.75 13.31
CA ILE A 98 -8.29 -15.62 12.52
C ILE A 98 -8.10 -16.84 11.61
N GLU A 99 -8.29 -18.05 12.14
CA GLU A 99 -8.23 -19.29 11.37
C GLU A 99 -9.23 -19.26 10.21
N THR A 100 -10.50 -18.90 10.46
CA THR A 100 -11.53 -18.80 9.42
C THR A 100 -11.15 -17.83 8.28
N PHE A 101 -10.40 -16.76 8.58
CA PHE A 101 -9.97 -15.79 7.57
C PHE A 101 -8.68 -16.18 6.85
N LEU A 102 -7.79 -16.96 7.49
CA LEU A 102 -6.47 -17.30 6.95
C LEU A 102 -6.39 -18.69 6.32
N ASP A 103 -7.35 -19.58 6.58
CA ASP A 103 -7.39 -20.97 6.08
C ASP A 103 -7.94 -21.10 4.64
N ALA A 104 -7.54 -20.19 3.74
CA ALA A 104 -7.99 -20.16 2.33
C ALA A 104 -6.94 -20.68 1.35
#